data_AF-A0A3A4VN86-F1
#
_entry.id   AF-A0A3A4VN86-F1
#
_cell.length_a   1.000
_cell.length_b   1.000
_cell.length_c   1.000
_cell.angle_alpha   90.00
_cell.angle_beta   90.00
_cell.angle_gamma   90.00
#
_symmetry.space_group_name_H-M   'P 1'
#
loop_
_entity.id
_entity.type
_entity.pdbx_description
1 polymer ?
#
loop_
_entity_poly.entity_id
_entity_poly.type
_entity_poly.pdbx_seq_one_letter_code
_entity_poly.pdbx_strand_id
1 'polypeptide(L)' 'MVLELLEIQPSSHPSNRVAVCAVDDIQEFVAICPGCKTLETLSFNNGWLMQTRKFNQRGKMVFHDCGTSEPCHLYRYSC' A
#
# COMPACT_ATOMS: atom_id res chain seq x y z
N MET A 1 -10.54 10.69 -23.94
CA MET A 1 -10.43 10.66 -22.47
C MET A 1 -9.14 11.36 -22.13
N VAL A 2 -9.22 12.56 -21.59
CA VAL A 2 -8.06 13.40 -21.26
C VAL A 2 -7.69 13.08 -19.82
N LEU A 3 -6.42 12.72 -19.58
CA LEU A 3 -5.84 12.60 -18.24
C LEU A 3 -5.50 14.03 -17.79
N GLU A 4 -6.28 14.62 -16.89
CA GLU A 4 -5.91 15.91 -16.30
C GLU A 4 -4.89 15.69 -15.18
N LEU A 5 -3.67 16.19 -15.39
CA LEU A 5 -2.66 16.38 -14.34
C LEU A 5 -3.15 17.48 -13.39
N LEU A 6 -3.38 17.14 -12.12
CA LEU A 6 -3.56 18.14 -11.08
C LEU A 6 -2.19 18.65 -10.64
N GLU A 7 -1.79 19.80 -11.17
CA GLU A 7 -0.64 20.58 -10.70
C GLU A 7 -1.00 21.28 -9.36
N ILE A 8 -0.35 20.88 -8.28
CA ILE A 8 -0.53 21.51 -6.96
C ILE A 8 0.53 22.60 -6.79
N GLN A 9 0.13 23.87 -6.92
CA GLN A 9 0.97 25.02 -6.55
C GLN A 9 1.02 25.20 -5.02
N PRO A 10 2.19 25.39 -4.40
CA PRO A 10 2.26 25.79 -2.99
C PRO A 10 2.26 27.33 -2.88
N SER A 11 1.12 27.90 -2.46
CA SER A 11 1.02 29.32 -2.11
C SER A 11 1.68 29.59 -0.75
N SER A 12 2.53 30.60 -0.71
CA SER A 12 3.32 31.09 0.42
C SER A 12 2.48 31.65 1.60
N HIS A 13 2.74 31.12 2.82
CA HIS A 13 2.71 31.68 4.19
C HIS A 13 1.79 32.87 4.57
N PRO A 14 1.11 32.85 5.76
CA PRO A 14 1.84 33.06 7.01
C PRO A 14 1.43 32.17 8.21
N SER A 15 2.46 31.87 9.02
CA SER A 15 2.46 31.54 10.45
C SER A 15 1.12 31.20 11.12
N ASN A 16 0.73 29.93 11.04
CA ASN A 16 0.06 29.20 12.11
C ASN A 16 0.53 27.75 12.01
N ARG A 17 1.30 27.26 12.99
CA ARG A 17 1.77 25.87 13.01
C ARG A 17 0.60 24.96 13.35
N VAL A 18 -0.33 24.80 12.42
CA VAL A 18 -1.22 23.64 12.41
C VAL A 18 -0.34 22.49 11.97
N ALA A 19 -0.01 21.60 12.90
CA ALA A 19 0.52 20.30 12.54
C ALA A 19 -0.55 19.63 11.65
N VAL A 20 -0.34 19.67 10.34
CA VAL A 20 -1.06 18.78 9.43
C VAL A 20 -0.56 17.40 9.79
N CYS A 21 -1.33 16.68 10.61
CA CYS A 21 -1.15 15.26 10.76
C CYS A 21 -1.27 14.72 9.33
N ALA A 22 -0.15 14.27 8.75
CA ALA A 22 -0.21 13.47 7.54
C ALA A 22 -1.16 12.33 7.87
N VAL A 23 -2.36 12.36 7.28
CA VAL A 23 -3.22 11.19 7.30
C VAL A 23 -2.44 10.21 6.46
N ASP A 24 -1.69 9.30 7.10
CA ASP A 24 -1.07 8.20 6.39
C ASP A 24 -2.22 7.51 5.64
N ASP A 25 -2.22 7.58 4.31
CA ASP A 25 -3.17 6.88 3.44
C ASP A 25 -2.84 5.39 3.48
N ILE A 26 -3.06 4.78 4.65
CA ILE A 26 -2.87 3.36 4.87
C ILE A 26 -3.97 2.63 4.10
N GLN A 27 -3.56 1.87 3.09
CA GLN A 27 -4.45 1.02 2.32
C GLN A 27 -4.32 -0.41 2.81
N GLU A 28 -5.45 -1.08 3.02
CA GLU A 28 -5.50 -2.48 3.43
C GLU A 28 -5.94 -3.37 2.27
N PHE A 29 -5.25 -4.51 2.13
CA PHE A 29 -5.55 -5.53 1.13
C PHE A 29 -5.56 -6.91 1.78
N VAL A 30 -6.44 -7.79 1.33
CA VAL A 30 -6.37 -9.21 1.68
C VAL A 30 -5.39 -9.89 0.74
N ALA A 31 -4.33 -10.48 1.29
CA ALA A 31 -3.36 -11.27 0.55
C ALA A 31 -3.68 -12.76 0.65
N ILE A 32 -3.64 -13.47 -0.47
CA ILE A 32 -3.77 -14.92 -0.54
C ILE A 32 -2.54 -15.52 -1.22
N CYS A 33 -1.83 -16.39 -0.51
CA CYS A 33 -0.68 -17.10 -1.05
C CYS A 33 -1.12 -18.30 -1.90
N PRO A 34 -0.72 -18.39 -3.18
CA PRO A 34 -1.08 -19.53 -4.02
C PRO A 34 -0.39 -20.83 -3.57
N GLY A 35 0.78 -20.75 -2.93
CA GLY A 35 1.53 -21.90 -2.43
C GLY A 35 0.89 -22.55 -1.20
N CYS A 36 0.98 -21.88 -0.04
CA CYS A 36 0.53 -22.44 1.24
C CYS A 36 -0.92 -22.07 1.63
N LYS A 37 -1.63 -21.33 0.78
CA LYS A 37 -3.03 -20.90 0.99
C LYS A 37 -3.25 -20.01 2.22
N THR A 38 -2.17 -19.43 2.76
CA THR A 38 -2.28 -18.41 3.83
C THR A 38 -3.06 -17.20 3.33
N LEU A 39 -3.98 -16.73 4.16
CA LEU A 39 -4.79 -15.54 3.97
C LEU A 39 -4.50 -14.55 5.11
N GLU A 40 -4.08 -13.33 4.78
CA GLU A 40 -3.74 -12.31 5.78
C GLU A 40 -4.07 -10.91 5.24
N THR A 41 -4.52 -10.00 6.11
CA THR A 41 -4.69 -8.59 5.75
C THR A 41 -3.35 -7.87 5.85
N LEU A 42 -2.94 -7.21 4.77
CA LEU A 42 -1.69 -6.46 4.68
C LEU A 42 -1.98 -4.96 4.56
N SER A 43 -1.22 -4.16 5.30
CA SER A 43 -1.30 -2.71 5.26
C SER A 43 -0.18 -2.14 4.38
N PHE A 44 -0.51 -1.13 3.57
CA PHE A 44 0.42 -0.44 2.69
C PHE A 44 0.39 1.05 2.99
N ASN A 45 1.57 1.66 3.12
CA ASN A 45 1.73 3.11 3.18
C ASN A 45 2.32 3.59 1.85
N ASN A 46 1.59 4.44 1.12
CA ASN A 46 2.03 4.98 -0.18
C ASN A 46 2.49 3.89 -1.17
N GLY A 47 1.79 2.76 -1.20
CA GLY A 47 2.09 1.62 -2.08
C GLY A 47 3.23 0.69 -1.60
N TRP A 48 3.82 0.98 -0.43
CA TRP A 48 4.84 0.15 0.20
C TRP A 48 4.24 -0.71 1.30
N LEU A 49 4.51 -2.02 1.23
CA LEU A 49 4.10 -2.98 2.24
C LEU A 49 4.72 -2.60 3.58
N MET A 50 3.88 -2.35 4.57
CA MET A 50 4.32 -2.15 5.95
C MET A 50 4.98 -3.44 6.47
N GLN A 51 5.89 -3.31 7.44
CA GLN A 51 6.70 -4.44 7.91
C GLN A 51 5.81 -5.61 8.37
N THR A 52 6.09 -6.79 7.83
CA THR A 52 5.48 -8.06 8.26
C THR A 52 6.56 -9.10 8.51
N ARG A 53 6.20 -10.22 9.15
CA ARG A 53 7.12 -11.34 9.40
C ARG A 53 7.13 -12.42 8.31
N LYS A 54 6.13 -12.40 7.42
CA LYS A 54 5.83 -13.52 6.51
C LYS A 54 5.68 -13.11 5.05
N PHE A 55 5.53 -11.81 4.80
CA PHE A 55 5.34 -11.24 3.48
C PHE A 55 6.42 -10.22 3.19
N ASN A 56 6.96 -10.30 1.98
CA ASN A 56 7.92 -9.35 1.46
C ASN A 56 7.40 -8.76 0.14
N GLN A 57 7.74 -7.50 -0.12
CA GLN A 57 7.44 -6.83 -1.38
C GLN A 57 8.69 -6.79 -2.25
N ARG A 58 8.54 -7.16 -3.53
CA ARG A 58 9.58 -7.01 -4.56
C ARG A 58 8.97 -6.24 -5.73
N GLY A 59 9.26 -4.94 -5.79
CA GLY A 59 8.59 -4.04 -6.73
C GLY A 59 7.08 -3.94 -6.43
N LYS A 60 6.23 -4.23 -7.42
CA LYS A 60 4.76 -4.18 -7.27
C LYS A 60 4.13 -5.50 -6.79
N MET A 61 4.95 -6.52 -6.57
CA MET A 61 4.50 -7.87 -6.21
C MET A 61 4.78 -8.15 -4.74
N VAL A 62 3.88 -8.90 -4.11
CA VAL A 62 4.04 -9.38 -2.73
C VAL A 62 4.23 -10.88 -2.76
N PHE A 63 5.15 -11.39 -1.96
CA PHE A 63 5.47 -12.81 -1.84
C PHE A 63 5.34 -13.25 -0.39
N HIS A 64 4.89 -14.47 -0.17
CA HIS A 64 4.86 -15.11 1.15
C HIS A 64 6.07 -16.03 1.32
N ASP A 65 6.68 -16.03 2.50
CA ASP A 65 7.92 -16.76 2.82
C ASP A 65 7.74 -18.28 2.99
N CYS A 66 6.87 -18.89 2.18
CA CYS A 66 6.60 -20.33 2.15
C CYS A 66 7.39 -21.11 1.08
N GLY A 67 8.29 -20.42 0.35
CA GLY A 67 9.16 -21.04 -0.65
C GLY A 67 8.59 -21.11 -2.07
N THR A 68 7.35 -20.67 -2.31
CA THR A 68 6.85 -20.50 -3.69
C THR A 68 7.48 -19.28 -4.36
N SER A 69 7.68 -19.37 -5.69
CA SER A 69 8.12 -18.25 -6.53
C SER A 69 6.96 -17.41 -7.08
N GLU A 70 5.72 -17.86 -6.91
CA GLU A 70 4.53 -17.14 -7.38
C GLU A 70 4.16 -15.99 -6.42
N PRO A 71 3.78 -14.82 -6.95
CA PRO A 71 3.32 -13.71 -6.11
C PRO A 71 1.94 -14.00 -5.49
N CYS A 72 1.72 -13.46 -4.30
CA CYS A 72 0.42 -13.49 -3.64
C CYS A 72 -0.60 -12.64 -4.40
N HIS A 73 -1.85 -13.10 -4.40
CA HIS A 73 -2.96 -12.32 -4.92
C HIS A 73 -3.41 -11.30 -3.88
N LEU A 74 -3.56 -10.04 -4.27
CA LEU A 74 -4.04 -8.95 -3.42
C LEU A 74 -5.45 -8.54 -3.84
N TYR A 75 -6.36 -8.50 -2.87
CA TYR A 75 -7.75 -8.09 -3.08
C TYR A 75 -8.04 -6.86 -2.21
N ARG A 76 -8.64 -5.83 -2.82
CA ARG A 76 -9.15 -4.68 -2.10
C ARG A 76 -10.63 -4.90 -1.80
N TYR A 77 -11.08 -4.52 -0.61
CA TYR A 77 -12.51 -4.40 -0.36
C TYR A 77 -13.09 -3.34 -1.28
N SER A 78 -14.05 -3.73 -2.10
CA SER A 78 -14.89 -2.81 -2.87
C SER A 78 -16.20 -2.70 -2.08
N CYS A 79 -16.53 -1.51 -1.58
CA CYS A 79 -17.89 -1.22 -1.13
C CYS A 79 -18.76 -0.87 -2.34
#